data_AF-A8FWR4-F1
#
_entry.id   AF-A8FWR4-F1
#
_cell.length_a   1.000
_cell.length_b   1.000
_cell.length_c   1.000
_cell.angle_alpha   90.00
_cell.angle_beta   90.00
_cell.angle_gamma   90.00
#
_symmetry.space_group_name_H-M   'P 1'
#
loop_
_entity.id
_entity.type
_entity.pdbx_description
1 polymer ?
#
loop_
_entity_poly.entity_id
_entity_poly.type
_entity_poly.pdbx_seq_one_letter_code
_entity_poly.pdbx_strand_id
1 'polypeptide(L)'
;MMKLSHTPVDSIEMFDREIFVKRDDLLHPEFSGNKARKFAYFLEHDFPDVHKVIGYGSAQANSLYSMSALAKLRGWQLDFYVDHIASHIKTQKEGNYVSACQNGANIINLSEQSDREGRDTLTYIEEQVLPNQEHAVFVPEGGRCGYAEFGVFKLAEEICEWFKEQALSSLIVFLPSGTGTTALFLNKYFVGSGLDIRVLTCAAVGGDGYLKHQFEMLSGEVAHHPEIVAMPKKFHFGKLYREFFDMWKRVCNTGIEFELLYDPLGWMALEHYLNMTMDKTPIMYLHQGGLLGNVSMLPRYQRKYGC
;
A
#
# COMPACT_ATOMS: atom_id res chain seq x y z
N MET A 1 18.60 4.79 14.99
CA MET A 1 17.30 4.10 15.15
C MET A 1 16.41 4.58 14.01
N MET A 2 15.88 3.68 13.19
CA MET A 2 14.97 4.04 12.10
C MET A 2 13.67 4.57 12.70
N LYS A 3 13.32 5.84 12.48
CA LYS A 3 12.11 6.45 13.05
C LYS A 3 10.93 6.15 12.12
N LEU A 4 10.20 5.07 12.39
CA LEU A 4 9.02 4.64 11.63
C LEU A 4 7.70 5.14 12.26
N SER A 5 7.74 6.29 12.91
CA SER A 5 6.59 6.87 13.61
C SER A 5 6.63 8.39 13.64
N HIS A 6 5.47 8.98 13.90
CA HIS A 6 5.20 10.41 14.02
C HIS A 6 5.54 11.22 12.77
N THR A 7 4.96 10.84 11.63
CA THR A 7 4.98 11.71 10.44
C THR A 7 4.03 12.90 10.59
N PRO A 8 4.34 14.05 9.97
CA PRO A 8 3.51 15.24 10.11
C PRO A 8 2.12 15.06 9.48
N VAL A 9 1.21 15.95 9.89
CA VAL A 9 -0.07 16.18 9.24
C VAL A 9 -0.03 17.57 8.62
N ASP A 10 -0.08 17.63 7.29
CA ASP A 10 -0.21 18.88 6.55
C ASP A 10 -1.69 19.16 6.27
N SER A 11 -2.04 20.34 5.75
CA SER A 11 -3.36 20.60 5.19
C SER A 11 -3.27 21.21 3.79
N ILE A 12 -4.25 20.88 2.95
CA ILE A 12 -4.39 21.39 1.58
C ILE A 12 -5.83 21.81 1.33
N GLU A 13 -6.02 22.79 0.45
CA GLU A 13 -7.35 23.20 -0.02
C GLU A 13 -7.72 22.40 -1.28
N MET A 14 -8.72 21.55 -1.18
CA MET A 14 -9.21 20.71 -2.26
C MET A 14 -10.72 20.50 -2.14
N PHE A 15 -11.43 20.54 -3.28
CA PHE A 15 -12.90 20.39 -3.32
C PHE A 15 -13.65 21.40 -2.43
N ASP A 16 -13.16 22.64 -2.40
CA ASP A 16 -13.69 23.75 -1.58
C ASP A 16 -13.71 23.44 -0.07
N ARG A 17 -12.72 22.65 0.39
CA ARG A 17 -12.55 22.25 1.78
C ARG A 17 -11.06 22.14 2.12
N GLU A 18 -10.76 22.40 3.39
CA GLU A 18 -9.51 21.95 3.99
C GLU A 18 -9.53 20.42 4.11
N ILE A 19 -8.46 19.78 3.63
CA ILE A 19 -8.21 18.34 3.77
C ILE A 19 -6.87 18.17 4.46
N PHE A 20 -6.88 17.46 5.59
CA PHE A 20 -5.66 17.08 6.29
C PHE A 20 -4.96 15.95 5.54
N VAL A 21 -3.64 15.96 5.50
CA VAL A 21 -2.83 14.94 4.81
C VAL A 21 -1.83 14.35 5.79
N LYS A 22 -2.04 13.09 6.18
CA LYS A 22 -1.07 12.35 7.00
C LYS A 22 0.08 11.90 6.10
N ARG A 23 1.26 12.47 6.33
CA ARG A 23 2.46 12.36 5.47
C ARG A 23 3.27 11.09 5.69
N ASP A 24 2.63 9.92 5.63
CA ASP A 24 3.33 8.65 5.78
C ASP A 24 4.34 8.40 4.64
N ASP A 25 4.22 9.10 3.51
CA ASP A 25 5.26 9.18 2.46
C ASP A 25 6.62 9.64 3.00
N LEU A 26 6.64 10.44 4.07
CA LEU A 26 7.86 10.96 4.71
C LEU A 26 8.44 10.03 5.81
N LEU A 27 7.87 8.84 6.02
CA LEU A 27 8.33 7.91 7.07
C LEU A 27 9.81 7.54 6.96
N HIS A 28 10.24 7.17 5.75
CA HIS A 28 11.62 6.78 5.50
C HIS A 28 11.96 6.88 4.01
N PRO A 29 13.17 7.34 3.62
CA PRO A 29 13.57 7.47 2.22
C PRO A 29 13.50 6.17 1.42
N GLU A 30 13.93 5.05 2.01
CA GLU A 30 13.96 3.73 1.35
C GLU A 30 12.75 2.84 1.71
N PHE A 31 11.94 3.28 2.68
CA PHE A 31 10.88 2.46 3.28
C PHE A 31 9.67 3.36 3.60
N SER A 32 9.22 4.08 2.59
CA SER A 32 8.16 5.09 2.76
C SER A 32 6.78 4.48 2.91
N GLY A 33 5.88 5.20 3.56
CA GLY A 33 4.45 4.99 3.41
C GLY A 33 3.88 3.77 4.13
N ASN A 34 2.80 3.23 3.58
CA ASN A 34 2.08 2.14 4.24
C ASN A 34 2.90 0.84 4.38
N LYS A 35 3.93 0.64 3.55
CA LYS A 35 4.80 -0.55 3.64
C LYS A 35 5.68 -0.50 4.89
N ALA A 36 6.15 0.68 5.28
CA ALA A 36 6.83 0.86 6.56
C ALA A 36 5.98 0.40 7.73
N ARG A 37 4.73 0.86 7.78
CA ARG A 37 3.77 0.45 8.81
C ARG A 37 3.54 -1.05 8.79
N LYS A 38 3.29 -1.64 7.61
CA LYS A 38 3.02 -3.09 7.50
C LYS A 38 4.19 -3.97 7.93
N PHE A 39 5.43 -3.49 7.78
CA PHE A 39 6.63 -4.27 8.09
C PHE A 39 7.29 -3.88 9.41
N ALA A 40 6.72 -2.92 10.16
CA ALA A 40 7.22 -2.50 11.46
C ALA A 40 7.37 -3.68 12.43
N TYR A 41 6.45 -4.66 12.38
CA TYR A 41 6.55 -5.86 13.20
C TYR A 41 7.88 -6.60 13.00
N PHE A 42 8.27 -6.80 11.74
CA PHE A 42 9.52 -7.49 11.40
C PHE A 42 10.77 -6.68 11.75
N LEU A 43 10.67 -5.35 11.75
CA LEU A 43 11.80 -4.47 12.07
C LEU A 43 12.02 -4.34 13.58
N GLU A 44 10.95 -4.39 14.36
CA GLU A 44 10.99 -4.09 15.80
C GLU A 44 10.95 -5.32 16.71
N HIS A 45 10.69 -6.51 16.16
CA HIS A 45 10.77 -7.76 16.89
C HIS A 45 12.02 -8.55 16.50
N ASP A 46 12.47 -9.40 17.42
CA ASP A 46 13.56 -10.31 17.19
C ASP A 46 13.06 -11.61 16.54
N PHE A 47 13.82 -12.06 15.55
CA PHE A 47 13.59 -13.36 14.90
C PHE A 47 14.96 -14.04 14.77
N PRO A 48 15.49 -14.60 15.88
CA PRO A 48 16.85 -15.13 15.93
C PRO A 48 17.09 -16.26 14.93
N ASP A 49 16.05 -17.05 14.64
CA ASP A 49 16.11 -18.22 13.77
C ASP A 49 15.66 -17.93 12.33
N VAL A 50 15.38 -16.67 11.99
CA VAL A 50 14.95 -16.27 10.64
C VAL A 50 16.13 -15.65 9.90
N HIS A 51 16.37 -16.15 8.69
CA HIS A 51 17.42 -15.64 7.81
C HIS A 51 16.89 -15.26 6.43
N LYS A 52 15.61 -15.48 6.17
CA LYS A 52 15.00 -15.29 4.86
C LYS A 52 13.56 -14.78 4.95
N VAL A 53 13.19 -13.92 4.01
CA VAL A 53 11.81 -13.58 3.69
C VAL A 53 11.44 -14.20 2.35
N ILE A 54 10.28 -14.83 2.30
CA ILE A 54 9.67 -15.34 1.07
C ILE A 54 8.44 -14.50 0.77
N GLY A 55 8.38 -13.93 -0.43
CA GLY A 55 7.25 -13.11 -0.85
C GLY A 55 6.92 -13.31 -2.32
N TYR A 56 5.80 -12.72 -2.77
CA TYR A 56 5.41 -12.81 -4.17
C TYR A 56 4.58 -11.62 -4.64
N GLY A 57 4.48 -11.46 -5.97
CA GLY A 57 3.68 -10.45 -6.63
C GLY A 57 4.21 -10.08 -8.01
N SER A 58 3.93 -8.87 -8.46
CA SER A 58 4.49 -8.36 -9.72
C SER A 58 5.97 -7.96 -9.59
N ALA A 59 6.76 -8.19 -10.64
CA ALA A 59 8.15 -7.73 -10.73
C ALA A 59 8.31 -6.19 -10.65
N GLN A 60 7.24 -5.42 -10.84
CA GLN A 60 7.25 -3.95 -10.68
C GLN A 60 6.52 -3.49 -9.39
N ALA A 61 6.09 -4.40 -8.52
CA ALA A 61 5.33 -4.05 -7.33
C ALA A 61 6.19 -3.29 -6.31
N ASN A 62 5.59 -2.29 -5.64
CA ASN A 62 6.20 -1.61 -4.50
C ASN A 62 6.50 -2.60 -3.35
N SER A 63 5.76 -3.71 -3.25
CA SER A 63 6.01 -4.77 -2.26
C SER A 63 7.34 -5.48 -2.48
N LEU A 64 7.78 -5.69 -3.73
CA LEU A 64 9.08 -6.29 -4.03
C LEU A 64 10.21 -5.40 -3.49
N TYR A 65 10.20 -4.11 -3.84
CA TYR A 65 11.21 -3.17 -3.36
C TYR A 65 11.19 -3.08 -1.82
N SER A 66 10.01 -2.95 -1.23
CA SER A 66 9.89 -2.86 0.23
C SER A 66 10.40 -4.13 0.91
N MET A 67 10.00 -5.33 0.48
CA MET A 67 10.54 -6.57 1.07
C MET A 67 12.07 -6.67 0.91
N SER A 68 12.63 -6.18 -0.22
CA SER A 68 14.09 -6.19 -0.42
C SER A 68 14.82 -5.27 0.56
N ALA A 69 14.23 -4.10 0.84
CA ALA A 69 14.76 -3.17 1.83
C ALA A 69 14.65 -3.76 3.25
N LEU A 70 13.51 -4.38 3.60
CA LEU A 70 13.34 -5.11 4.86
C LEU A 70 14.43 -6.17 5.03
N ALA A 71 14.62 -7.02 4.02
CA ALA A 71 15.61 -8.09 4.06
C ALA A 71 17.03 -7.53 4.27
N LYS A 72 17.40 -6.50 3.50
CA LYS A 72 18.69 -5.80 3.66
C LYS A 72 18.90 -5.23 5.07
N LEU A 73 17.89 -4.57 5.64
CA LEU A 73 17.96 -3.98 6.98
C LEU A 73 18.11 -5.03 8.08
N ARG A 74 17.48 -6.20 7.91
CA ARG A 74 17.55 -7.32 8.85
C ARG A 74 18.76 -8.23 8.64
N GLY A 75 19.50 -8.05 7.55
CA GLY A 75 20.54 -8.99 7.14
C GLY A 75 19.97 -10.34 6.66
N TRP A 76 18.73 -10.36 6.18
CA TRP A 76 18.05 -11.53 5.64
C TRP A 76 18.20 -11.61 4.11
N GLN A 77 18.00 -12.81 3.58
CA GLN A 77 17.78 -13.03 2.16
C GLN A 77 16.32 -12.73 1.79
N LEU A 78 16.08 -12.32 0.55
CA LEU A 78 14.73 -12.25 -0.02
C LEU A 78 14.65 -13.19 -1.22
N ASP A 79 13.77 -14.18 -1.14
CA ASP A 79 13.27 -14.92 -2.30
C ASP A 79 11.91 -14.35 -2.69
N PHE A 80 11.83 -13.67 -3.84
CA PHE A 80 10.61 -13.05 -4.32
C PHE A 80 10.12 -13.70 -5.61
N TYR A 81 8.97 -14.36 -5.54
CA TYR A 81 8.39 -15.10 -6.65
C TYR A 81 7.50 -14.21 -7.50
N VAL A 82 7.66 -14.32 -8.82
CA VAL A 82 6.86 -13.60 -9.81
C VAL A 82 6.35 -14.59 -10.84
N ASP A 83 5.08 -14.45 -11.24
CA ASP A 83 4.46 -15.36 -12.20
C ASP A 83 5.22 -15.39 -13.55
N HIS A 84 5.54 -14.20 -14.05
CA HIS A 84 6.30 -13.98 -15.27
C HIS A 84 7.11 -12.67 -15.19
N ILE A 85 8.36 -12.68 -15.67
CA ILE A 85 9.16 -11.46 -15.88
C ILE A 85 9.18 -11.12 -17.36
N ALA A 86 8.47 -10.04 -17.74
CA ALA A 86 8.52 -9.53 -19.10
C ALA A 86 9.94 -9.08 -19.49
N SER A 87 10.36 -9.35 -20.73
CA SER A 87 11.73 -9.09 -21.22
C SER A 87 12.17 -7.63 -21.03
N HIS A 88 11.27 -6.67 -21.24
CA HIS A 88 11.55 -5.24 -21.06
C HIS A 88 11.85 -4.85 -19.60
N ILE A 89 11.38 -5.61 -18.60
CA ILE A 89 11.69 -5.34 -17.18
C ILE A 89 13.16 -5.67 -16.91
N LYS A 90 13.67 -6.76 -17.50
CA LYS A 90 15.08 -7.17 -17.37
C LYS A 90 16.07 -6.16 -17.97
N THR A 91 15.61 -5.24 -18.83
CA THR A 91 16.45 -4.20 -19.47
C THR A 91 16.30 -2.80 -18.86
N GLN A 92 15.46 -2.64 -17.83
CA GLN A 92 15.30 -1.36 -17.13
C GLN A 92 16.58 -0.99 -16.37
N LYS A 93 16.84 0.32 -16.25
CA LYS A 93 17.98 0.88 -15.50
C LYS A 93 17.61 1.38 -14.11
N GLU A 94 16.31 1.52 -13.85
CA GLU A 94 15.75 2.13 -12.64
C GLU A 94 14.38 1.51 -12.33
N GLY A 95 13.87 1.78 -11.13
CA GLY A 95 12.57 1.31 -10.65
C GLY A 95 12.66 0.16 -9.65
N ASN A 96 11.49 -0.38 -9.27
CA ASN A 96 11.35 -1.34 -8.17
C ASN A 96 12.16 -2.64 -8.39
N TYR A 97 12.10 -3.22 -9.59
CA TYR A 97 12.84 -4.44 -9.93
C TYR A 97 14.35 -4.25 -9.76
N VAL A 98 14.90 -3.18 -10.37
CA VAL A 98 16.32 -2.87 -10.35
C VAL A 98 16.80 -2.58 -8.93
N SER A 99 16.04 -1.78 -8.19
CA SER A 99 16.37 -1.41 -6.81
C SER A 99 16.32 -2.63 -5.87
N ALA A 100 15.39 -3.56 -6.10
CA ALA A 100 15.34 -4.81 -5.34
C ALA A 100 16.55 -5.72 -5.62
N CYS A 101 16.95 -5.86 -6.89
CA CYS A 101 18.19 -6.56 -7.24
C CYS A 101 19.42 -5.91 -6.58
N GLN A 102 19.50 -4.57 -6.55
CA GLN A 102 20.59 -3.85 -5.88
C GLN A 102 20.62 -4.07 -4.36
N ASN A 103 19.45 -4.31 -3.75
CA ASN A 103 19.35 -4.73 -2.35
C ASN A 103 19.69 -6.21 -2.13
N GLY A 104 20.01 -6.98 -3.18
CA GLY A 104 20.36 -8.39 -3.09
C GLY A 104 19.16 -9.35 -3.14
N ALA A 105 17.99 -8.89 -3.58
CA ALA A 105 16.82 -9.76 -3.74
C ALA A 105 17.06 -10.83 -4.81
N ASN A 106 16.71 -12.07 -4.50
CA ASN A 106 16.60 -13.16 -5.45
C ASN A 106 15.18 -13.19 -6.05
N ILE A 107 15.03 -12.72 -7.29
CA ILE A 107 13.72 -12.62 -7.96
C ILE A 107 13.54 -13.83 -8.88
N ILE A 108 12.58 -14.68 -8.54
CA ILE A 108 12.40 -16.01 -9.14
C ILE A 108 11.25 -15.96 -10.14
N ASN A 109 11.57 -16.10 -11.43
CA ASN A 109 10.58 -16.18 -12.50
C ASN A 109 9.95 -17.58 -12.55
N LEU A 110 8.70 -17.71 -12.09
CA LEU A 110 8.01 -19.00 -12.08
C LEU A 110 7.73 -19.54 -13.49
N SER A 111 7.62 -18.69 -14.51
CA SER A 111 7.49 -19.17 -15.89
C SER A 111 8.73 -19.92 -16.41
N GLU A 112 9.85 -19.85 -15.69
CA GLU A 112 11.12 -20.52 -16.02
C GLU A 112 11.37 -21.75 -15.12
N GLN A 113 10.47 -22.07 -14.18
CA GLN A 113 10.60 -23.20 -13.26
C GLN A 113 9.96 -24.47 -13.85
N SER A 114 10.75 -25.55 -13.97
CA SER A 114 10.30 -26.82 -14.56
C SER A 114 9.31 -27.59 -13.68
N ASP A 115 9.37 -27.38 -12.37
CA ASP A 115 8.52 -27.99 -11.34
C ASP A 115 7.26 -27.17 -11.02
N ARG A 116 6.99 -26.09 -11.80
CA ARG A 116 5.77 -25.29 -11.63
C ARG A 116 4.49 -26.12 -11.77
N GLU A 117 4.48 -27.09 -12.69
CA GLU A 117 3.36 -28.01 -12.97
C GLU A 117 1.99 -27.30 -13.14
N GLY A 118 1.98 -26.08 -13.71
CA GLY A 118 0.75 -25.32 -13.93
C GLY A 118 0.18 -24.63 -12.69
N ARG A 119 0.83 -24.73 -11.51
CA ARG A 119 0.42 -24.01 -10.30
C ARG A 119 0.47 -22.50 -10.52
N ASP A 120 -0.45 -21.79 -9.86
CA ASP A 120 -0.29 -20.36 -9.63
C ASP A 120 0.84 -20.09 -8.63
N THR A 121 1.23 -18.83 -8.49
CA THR A 121 2.37 -18.42 -7.66
C THR A 121 2.19 -18.76 -6.18
N LEU A 122 0.98 -18.57 -5.63
CA LEU A 122 0.74 -18.82 -4.21
C LEU A 122 0.75 -20.33 -3.94
N THR A 123 0.03 -21.10 -4.75
CA THR A 123 -0.03 -22.56 -4.66
C THR A 123 1.36 -23.18 -4.80
N TYR A 124 2.21 -22.67 -5.71
CA TYR A 124 3.59 -23.13 -5.84
C TYR A 124 4.42 -22.88 -4.57
N ILE A 125 4.29 -21.69 -3.97
CA ILE A 125 5.03 -21.36 -2.75
C ILE A 125 4.59 -22.26 -1.59
N GLU A 126 3.28 -22.42 -1.39
CA GLU A 126 2.71 -23.21 -0.30
C GLU A 126 3.07 -24.70 -0.41
N GLU A 127 3.05 -25.27 -1.62
CA GLU A 127 3.26 -26.71 -1.82
C GLU A 127 4.72 -27.11 -2.05
N GLN A 128 5.53 -26.26 -2.71
CA GLN A 128 6.89 -26.63 -3.15
C GLN A 128 7.98 -25.91 -2.37
N VAL A 129 7.74 -24.67 -1.94
CA VAL A 129 8.77 -23.82 -1.34
C VAL A 129 8.74 -23.92 0.17
N LEU A 130 7.64 -23.50 0.80
CA LEU A 130 7.53 -23.39 2.26
C LEU A 130 7.80 -24.68 3.05
N PRO A 131 7.43 -25.89 2.57
CA PRO A 131 7.72 -27.12 3.31
C PRO A 131 9.20 -27.36 3.60
N ASN A 132 10.11 -26.73 2.83
CA ASN A 132 11.56 -26.88 2.95
C ASN A 132 12.25 -25.61 3.48
N GLN A 133 11.53 -24.67 4.10
CA GLN A 133 12.05 -23.36 4.51
C GLN A 133 11.77 -23.08 5.99
N GLU A 134 12.37 -23.88 6.89
CA GLU A 134 12.18 -23.79 8.35
C GLU A 134 12.62 -22.44 8.96
N HIS A 135 13.58 -21.76 8.32
CA HIS A 135 14.16 -20.48 8.79
C HIS A 135 13.70 -19.27 7.98
N ALA A 136 12.52 -19.35 7.37
CA ALA A 136 11.95 -18.30 6.55
C ALA A 136 10.62 -17.77 7.11
N VAL A 137 10.40 -16.47 6.91
CA VAL A 137 9.09 -15.86 7.09
C VAL A 137 8.42 -15.71 5.74
N PHE A 138 7.20 -16.25 5.60
CA PHE A 138 6.37 -15.99 4.44
C PHE A 138 5.55 -14.71 4.61
N VAL A 139 5.61 -13.83 3.61
CA VAL A 139 4.80 -12.62 3.55
C VAL A 139 3.97 -12.63 2.26
N PRO A 140 2.62 -12.69 2.37
CA PRO A 140 1.76 -12.76 1.20
C PRO A 140 1.77 -11.45 0.41
N GLU A 141 1.22 -11.51 -0.81
CA GLU A 141 1.19 -10.37 -1.74
C GLU A 141 0.68 -9.09 -1.06
N GLY A 142 1.40 -7.99 -1.29
CA GLY A 142 1.07 -6.67 -0.76
C GLY A 142 1.23 -6.53 0.76
N GLY A 143 1.72 -7.55 1.47
CA GLY A 143 1.86 -7.60 2.92
C GLY A 143 0.53 -7.85 3.64
N ARG A 144 -0.40 -8.58 3.01
CA ARG A 144 -1.72 -8.90 3.56
C ARG A 144 -1.63 -9.99 4.63
N CYS A 145 -1.10 -9.64 5.79
CA CYS A 145 -0.91 -10.57 6.91
C CYS A 145 -1.21 -9.90 8.25
N GLY A 146 -1.44 -10.71 9.29
CA GLY A 146 -1.69 -10.22 10.65
C GLY A 146 -0.55 -9.39 11.23
N TYR A 147 0.70 -9.65 10.83
CA TYR A 147 1.86 -8.85 11.27
C TYR A 147 1.75 -7.37 10.94
N ALA A 148 1.01 -7.01 9.89
CA ALA A 148 0.77 -5.62 9.54
C ALA A 148 -0.06 -4.86 10.58
N GLU A 149 -0.85 -5.55 11.39
CA GLU A 149 -1.69 -4.94 12.42
C GLU A 149 -0.85 -4.11 13.39
N PHE A 150 0.29 -4.65 13.84
CA PHE A 150 1.17 -3.98 14.80
C PHE A 150 1.56 -2.56 14.38
N GLY A 151 2.11 -2.38 13.17
CA GLY A 151 2.54 -1.05 12.74
C GLY A 151 1.41 -0.17 12.21
N VAL A 152 0.29 -0.75 11.75
CA VAL A 152 -0.90 0.04 11.42
C VAL A 152 -1.60 0.57 12.68
N PHE A 153 -1.55 -0.18 13.79
CA PHE A 153 -2.05 0.29 15.08
C PHE A 153 -1.25 1.49 15.61
N LYS A 154 0.07 1.52 15.38
CA LYS A 154 0.87 2.72 15.67
C LYS A 154 0.43 3.93 14.84
N LEU A 155 0.11 3.73 13.57
CA LEU A 155 -0.47 4.80 12.75
C LEU A 155 -1.84 5.24 13.31
N ALA A 156 -2.67 4.30 13.75
CA ALA A 156 -3.96 4.62 14.37
C ALA A 156 -3.79 5.40 15.68
N GLU A 157 -2.82 5.03 16.52
CA GLU A 157 -2.44 5.76 17.73
C GLU A 157 -2.05 7.20 17.41
N GLU A 158 -1.17 7.41 16.43
CA GLU A 158 -0.79 8.76 15.97
C GLU A 158 -1.99 9.57 15.48
N ILE A 159 -2.94 8.95 14.78
CA ILE A 159 -4.17 9.62 14.31
C ILE A 159 -5.08 9.95 15.50
N CYS A 160 -5.21 9.05 16.48
CA CYS A 160 -5.99 9.27 17.70
C CYS A 160 -5.41 10.40 18.57
N GLU A 161 -4.08 10.47 18.67
CA GLU A 161 -3.37 11.56 19.36
C GLU A 161 -3.69 12.90 18.66
N TRP A 162 -3.46 12.96 17.34
CA TRP A 162 -3.75 14.16 16.56
C TRP A 162 -5.23 14.56 16.64
N PHE A 163 -6.16 13.61 16.55
CA PHE A 163 -7.60 13.82 16.68
C PHE A 163 -7.97 14.52 18.01
N LYS A 164 -7.35 14.08 19.11
CA LYS A 164 -7.55 14.67 20.44
C LYS A 164 -6.90 16.04 20.56
N GLU A 165 -5.70 16.22 20.01
CA GLU A 165 -4.99 17.51 20.00
C GLU A 165 -5.75 18.58 19.23
N GLN A 166 -6.38 18.22 18.11
CA GLN A 166 -7.25 19.09 17.34
C GLN A 166 -8.65 19.28 17.95
N ALA A 167 -8.94 18.63 19.09
CA ALA A 167 -10.23 18.65 19.78
C ALA A 167 -11.42 18.32 18.86
N LEU A 168 -11.23 17.37 17.93
CA LEU A 168 -12.27 16.96 16.99
C LEU A 168 -13.31 16.09 17.69
N SER A 169 -14.56 16.23 17.26
CA SER A 169 -15.65 15.32 17.68
C SER A 169 -15.78 14.11 16.76
N SER A 170 -15.39 14.24 15.48
CA SER A 170 -15.45 13.19 14.47
C SER A 170 -14.39 13.41 13.37
N LEU A 171 -13.99 12.33 12.69
CA LEU A 171 -12.99 12.37 11.62
C LEU A 171 -13.28 11.28 10.57
N ILE A 172 -13.08 11.61 9.29
CA ILE A 172 -13.01 10.62 8.20
C ILE A 172 -11.55 10.44 7.81
N VAL A 173 -11.03 9.23 7.93
CA VAL A 173 -9.73 8.83 7.38
C VAL A 173 -9.95 8.16 6.03
N PHE A 174 -9.36 8.72 4.98
CA PHE A 174 -9.50 8.20 3.61
C PHE A 174 -8.17 7.68 3.06
N LEU A 175 -8.21 6.54 2.37
CA LEU A 175 -7.06 5.95 1.66
C LEU A 175 -7.47 5.03 0.50
N PRO A 176 -6.80 5.05 -0.66
CA PRO A 176 -7.01 4.05 -1.70
C PRO A 176 -6.48 2.67 -1.27
N SER A 177 -7.14 1.58 -1.70
CA SER A 177 -6.75 0.22 -1.31
C SER A 177 -6.45 -0.69 -2.49
N GLY A 178 -5.25 -1.29 -2.49
CA GLY A 178 -4.96 -2.50 -3.25
C GLY A 178 -5.47 -3.74 -2.53
N THR A 179 -4.75 -4.18 -1.48
CA THR A 179 -5.11 -5.36 -0.66
C THR A 179 -5.96 -5.04 0.56
N GLY A 180 -6.26 -3.76 0.84
CA GLY A 180 -7.13 -3.35 1.94
C GLY A 180 -6.56 -3.42 3.36
N THR A 181 -5.44 -4.09 3.59
CA THR A 181 -4.87 -4.37 4.93
C THR A 181 -4.76 -3.13 5.84
N THR A 182 -4.29 -1.99 5.30
CA THR A 182 -4.13 -0.77 6.09
C THR A 182 -5.48 -0.19 6.49
N ALA A 183 -6.44 -0.11 5.56
CA ALA A 183 -7.77 0.41 5.84
C ALA A 183 -8.50 -0.47 6.87
N LEU A 184 -8.38 -1.80 6.74
CA LEU A 184 -8.96 -2.76 7.67
C LEU A 184 -8.44 -2.59 9.09
N PHE A 185 -7.11 -2.59 9.28
CA PHE A 185 -6.55 -2.51 10.63
C PHE A 185 -6.72 -1.13 11.26
N LEU A 186 -6.72 -0.04 10.48
CA LEU A 186 -7.13 1.27 10.99
C LEU A 186 -8.56 1.24 11.51
N ASN A 187 -9.49 0.71 10.72
CA ASN A 187 -10.90 0.67 11.11
C ASN A 187 -11.13 -0.23 12.33
N LYS A 188 -10.49 -1.40 12.37
CA LYS A 188 -10.48 -2.30 13.53
C LYS A 188 -10.02 -1.58 14.80
N TYR A 189 -8.94 -0.80 14.72
CA TYR A 189 -8.44 -0.04 15.87
C TYR A 189 -9.47 1.01 16.32
N PHE A 190 -9.98 1.82 15.39
CA PHE A 190 -10.89 2.91 15.74
C PHE A 190 -12.21 2.41 16.33
N VAL A 191 -12.77 1.32 15.80
CA VAL A 191 -13.93 0.64 16.38
C VAL A 191 -13.67 0.22 17.84
N GLY A 192 -12.49 -0.33 18.13
CA GLY A 192 -12.10 -0.69 19.50
C GLY A 192 -11.81 0.50 20.42
N SER A 193 -11.43 1.66 19.85
CA SER A 193 -11.07 2.86 20.61
C SER A 193 -12.28 3.64 21.14
N GLY A 194 -13.45 3.46 20.53
CA GLY A 194 -14.66 4.23 20.84
C GLY A 194 -14.65 5.69 20.36
N LEU A 195 -13.62 6.11 19.62
CA LEU A 195 -13.59 7.42 18.95
C LEU A 195 -14.43 7.39 17.66
N ASP A 196 -15.08 8.50 17.33
CA ASP A 196 -15.85 8.65 16.09
C ASP A 196 -14.91 8.94 14.90
N ILE A 197 -14.08 7.95 14.56
CA ILE A 197 -13.16 7.98 13.43
C ILE A 197 -13.59 6.91 12.44
N ARG A 198 -14.10 7.34 11.28
CA ARG A 198 -14.53 6.46 10.20
C ARG A 198 -13.41 6.24 9.20
N VAL A 199 -13.25 5.02 8.71
CA VAL A 199 -12.31 4.72 7.61
C VAL A 199 -13.07 4.48 6.33
N LEU A 200 -12.79 5.32 5.33
CA LEU A 200 -13.31 5.19 3.97
C LEU A 200 -12.17 4.80 3.02
N THR A 201 -12.47 3.92 2.07
CA THR A 201 -11.49 3.45 1.08
C THR A 201 -12.13 3.25 -0.28
N CYS A 202 -11.33 3.17 -1.34
CA CYS A 202 -11.78 2.72 -2.66
C CYS A 202 -10.93 1.54 -3.17
N ALA A 203 -11.51 0.69 -4.01
CA ALA A 203 -10.79 -0.43 -4.60
C ALA A 203 -9.94 0.02 -5.82
N ALA A 204 -8.62 0.05 -5.64
CA ALA A 204 -7.67 0.33 -6.72
C ALA A 204 -7.26 -0.92 -7.50
N VAL A 205 -7.44 -2.10 -6.92
CA VAL A 205 -7.12 -3.41 -7.51
C VAL A 205 -8.34 -4.33 -7.38
N GLY A 206 -8.66 -5.10 -8.42
CA GLY A 206 -9.70 -6.15 -8.40
C GLY A 206 -11.16 -5.66 -8.33
N GLY A 207 -11.42 -4.48 -7.77
CA GLY A 207 -12.76 -3.92 -7.53
C GLY A 207 -13.32 -4.29 -6.15
N ASP A 208 -14.51 -3.79 -5.84
CA ASP A 208 -15.07 -3.84 -4.47
C ASP A 208 -15.29 -5.26 -3.95
N GLY A 209 -15.74 -6.18 -4.81
CA GLY A 209 -15.92 -7.59 -4.43
C GLY A 209 -14.60 -8.27 -4.06
N TYR A 210 -13.54 -8.00 -4.82
CA TYR A 210 -12.18 -8.47 -4.48
C TYR A 210 -11.73 -7.86 -3.15
N LEU A 211 -11.91 -6.56 -2.97
CA LEU A 211 -11.47 -5.87 -1.75
C LEU A 211 -12.19 -6.37 -0.50
N LYS A 212 -13.51 -6.62 -0.57
CA LYS A 212 -14.28 -7.25 0.52
C LYS A 212 -13.73 -8.63 0.88
N HIS A 213 -13.43 -9.46 -0.12
CA HIS A 213 -12.82 -10.75 0.12
C HIS A 213 -11.43 -10.63 0.79
N GLN A 214 -10.64 -9.60 0.45
CA GLN A 214 -9.38 -9.34 1.15
C GLN A 214 -9.58 -9.00 2.63
N PHE A 215 -10.66 -8.29 2.98
CA PHE A 215 -11.01 -7.98 4.36
C PHE A 215 -11.40 -9.24 5.14
N GLU A 216 -12.25 -10.08 4.56
CA GLU A 216 -12.70 -11.36 5.14
C GLU A 216 -11.52 -12.29 5.48
N MET A 217 -10.50 -12.33 4.61
CA MET A 217 -9.29 -13.13 4.87
C MET A 217 -8.45 -12.66 6.08
N LEU A 218 -8.60 -11.41 6.50
CA LEU A 218 -7.87 -10.84 7.64
C LEU A 218 -8.73 -10.69 8.90
N SER A 219 -10.05 -10.52 8.74
CA SER A 219 -11.00 -10.37 9.83
C SER A 219 -12.39 -10.83 9.41
N GLY A 220 -12.93 -11.83 10.11
CA GLY A 220 -14.32 -12.28 9.95
C GLY A 220 -15.36 -11.31 10.52
N GLU A 221 -14.96 -10.39 11.39
CA GLU A 221 -15.86 -9.39 11.98
C GLU A 221 -16.14 -8.26 10.99
N VAL A 222 -17.41 -8.14 10.57
CA VAL A 222 -17.86 -7.11 9.61
C VAL A 222 -17.67 -5.69 10.16
N ALA A 223 -17.78 -5.50 11.48
CA ALA A 223 -17.54 -4.20 12.10
C ALA A 223 -16.11 -3.68 11.86
N HIS A 224 -15.13 -4.58 11.66
CA HIS A 224 -13.77 -4.17 11.33
C HIS A 224 -13.62 -3.70 9.89
N HIS A 225 -14.57 -3.98 9.00
CA HIS A 225 -14.45 -3.66 7.57
C HIS A 225 -14.71 -2.16 7.33
N PRO A 226 -13.79 -1.45 6.65
CA PRO A 226 -13.97 -0.04 6.33
C PRO A 226 -15.06 0.16 5.28
N GLU A 227 -15.60 1.36 5.20
CA GLU A 227 -16.59 1.73 4.19
C GLU A 227 -15.92 1.84 2.82
N ILE A 228 -16.43 1.12 1.81
CA ILE A 228 -15.93 1.20 0.43
C ILE A 228 -16.74 2.25 -0.32
N VAL A 229 -16.07 3.31 -0.79
CA VAL A 229 -16.60 4.27 -1.75
C VAL A 229 -16.60 3.62 -3.13
N ALA A 230 -17.79 3.18 -3.55
CA ALA A 230 -18.00 2.56 -4.85
C ALA A 230 -17.94 3.60 -5.97
N MET A 231 -17.03 3.40 -6.93
CA MET A 231 -16.92 4.28 -8.08
C MET A 231 -17.96 3.92 -9.15
N PRO A 232 -18.58 4.90 -9.82
CA PRO A 232 -19.57 4.65 -10.87
C PRO A 232 -18.95 4.00 -12.12
N LYS A 233 -17.62 4.14 -12.28
CA LYS A 233 -16.82 3.61 -13.38
C LYS A 233 -15.79 2.63 -12.84
N LYS A 234 -15.71 1.45 -13.46
CA LYS A 234 -14.66 0.47 -13.18
C LYS A 234 -13.35 0.87 -13.86
N PHE A 235 -12.30 1.03 -13.05
CA PHE A 235 -10.94 1.24 -13.53
C PHE A 235 -10.13 -0.04 -13.46
N HIS A 236 -9.31 -0.30 -14.48
CA HIS A 236 -8.39 -1.43 -14.50
C HIS A 236 -7.06 -0.99 -13.91
N PHE A 237 -6.56 -1.75 -12.94
CA PHE A 237 -5.28 -1.47 -12.29
C PHE A 237 -4.13 -1.37 -13.31
N GLY A 238 -3.29 -0.34 -13.16
CA GLY A 238 -2.14 -0.10 -14.05
C GLY A 238 -2.46 0.40 -15.46
N LYS A 239 -3.75 0.48 -15.86
CA LYS A 239 -4.16 1.11 -17.11
C LYS A 239 -4.09 2.63 -16.95
N LEU A 240 -3.52 3.30 -17.95
CA LEU A 240 -3.37 4.75 -17.97
C LEU A 240 -4.69 5.40 -18.40
N TYR A 241 -5.21 6.30 -17.57
CA TYR A 241 -6.41 7.09 -17.85
C TYR A 241 -6.09 8.58 -17.81
N ARG A 242 -6.57 9.35 -18.79
CA ARG A 242 -6.35 10.81 -18.82
C ARG A 242 -6.83 11.47 -17.51
N GLU A 243 -7.99 11.06 -17.03
CA GLU A 243 -8.61 11.53 -15.78
C GLU A 243 -7.69 11.33 -14.57
N PHE A 244 -6.93 10.23 -14.50
CA PHE A 244 -5.96 9.99 -13.42
C PHE A 244 -4.81 10.99 -13.48
N PHE A 245 -4.28 11.24 -14.68
CA PHE A 245 -3.21 12.22 -14.85
C PHE A 245 -3.66 13.65 -14.53
N ASP A 246 -4.88 14.00 -14.90
CA ASP A 246 -5.44 15.33 -14.62
C ASP A 246 -5.71 15.51 -13.12
N MET A 247 -6.26 14.49 -12.44
CA MET A 247 -6.39 14.51 -10.98
C MET A 247 -5.03 14.60 -10.29
N TRP A 248 -4.05 13.81 -10.74
CA TRP A 248 -2.70 13.82 -10.19
C TRP A 248 -2.05 15.21 -10.28
N LYS A 249 -2.12 15.88 -11.45
CA LYS A 249 -1.65 17.27 -11.59
C LYS A 249 -2.39 18.22 -10.65
N ARG A 250 -3.72 18.08 -10.56
CA ARG A 250 -4.55 18.94 -9.71
C ARG A 250 -4.13 18.84 -8.24
N VAL A 251 -3.96 17.63 -7.71
CA VAL A 251 -3.52 17.46 -6.33
C VAL A 251 -2.06 17.88 -6.15
N CYS A 252 -1.16 17.60 -7.10
CA CYS A 252 0.24 18.04 -6.99
C CYS A 252 0.41 19.56 -7.00
N ASN A 253 -0.52 20.31 -7.63
CA ASN A 253 -0.53 21.77 -7.58
C ASN A 253 -0.82 22.35 -6.19
N THR A 254 -1.21 21.52 -5.21
CA THR A 254 -1.34 21.93 -3.80
C THR A 254 0.00 22.04 -3.07
N GLY A 255 1.10 21.60 -3.71
CA GLY A 255 2.45 21.63 -3.14
C GLY A 255 2.90 20.30 -2.52
N ILE A 256 2.03 19.30 -2.47
CA ILE A 256 2.36 17.93 -2.05
C ILE A 256 2.41 17.03 -3.29
N GLU A 257 3.55 16.37 -3.53
CA GLU A 257 3.66 15.37 -4.59
C GLU A 257 2.94 14.08 -4.17
N PHE A 258 2.17 13.48 -5.08
CA PHE A 258 1.52 12.17 -4.90
C PHE A 258 2.00 11.18 -5.96
N GLU A 259 1.71 9.88 -5.81
CA GLU A 259 2.07 8.89 -6.83
C GLU A 259 0.99 8.73 -7.92
N LEU A 260 1.34 8.12 -9.06
CA LEU A 260 0.50 8.11 -10.28
C LEU A 260 -0.38 6.86 -10.47
N LEU A 261 -0.35 5.90 -9.54
CA LEU A 261 -0.96 4.57 -9.69
C LEU A 261 -2.20 4.37 -8.81
N TYR A 262 -2.18 4.78 -7.54
CA TYR A 262 -3.26 4.61 -6.56
C TYR A 262 -3.91 5.95 -6.18
N ASP A 263 -3.11 6.96 -5.82
CA ASP A 263 -3.55 8.25 -5.31
C ASP A 263 -4.55 8.94 -6.24
N PRO A 264 -4.40 8.96 -7.58
CA PRO A 264 -5.35 9.66 -8.44
C PRO A 264 -6.75 9.08 -8.34
N LEU A 265 -6.87 7.75 -8.27
CA LEU A 265 -8.16 7.10 -8.05
C LEU A 265 -8.68 7.39 -6.63
N GLY A 266 -7.81 7.39 -5.63
CA GLY A 266 -8.17 7.74 -4.26
C GLY A 266 -8.77 9.15 -4.17
N TRP A 267 -8.11 10.14 -4.77
CA TRP A 267 -8.59 11.52 -4.82
C TRP A 267 -9.88 11.68 -5.62
N MET A 268 -10.03 10.98 -6.75
CA MET A 268 -11.29 10.94 -7.52
C MET A 268 -12.43 10.30 -6.72
N ALA A 269 -12.16 9.24 -5.97
CA ALA A 269 -13.15 8.58 -5.12
C ALA A 269 -13.56 9.48 -3.94
N LEU A 270 -12.61 10.19 -3.35
CA LEU A 270 -12.92 11.17 -2.30
C LEU A 270 -13.77 12.32 -2.84
N GLU A 271 -13.43 12.87 -4.03
CA GLU A 271 -14.26 13.88 -4.69
C GLU A 271 -15.68 13.36 -4.96
N HIS A 272 -15.78 12.13 -5.44
CA HIS A 272 -17.07 11.48 -5.69
C HIS A 272 -17.90 11.37 -4.40
N TYR A 273 -17.30 10.86 -3.32
CA TYR A 273 -17.94 10.76 -2.01
C TYR A 273 -18.44 12.13 -1.53
N LEU A 274 -17.57 13.15 -1.58
CA LEU A 274 -17.89 14.52 -1.16
C LEU A 274 -19.05 15.14 -1.95
N ASN A 275 -19.18 14.82 -3.23
CA ASN A 275 -20.29 15.28 -4.07
C ASN A 275 -21.62 14.56 -3.79
N MET A 276 -21.57 13.38 -3.17
CA MET A 276 -22.75 12.58 -2.83
C MET A 276 -23.27 12.83 -1.42
N THR A 277 -22.52 13.56 -0.59
CA THR A 277 -22.84 13.74 0.82
C THR A 277 -22.88 15.20 1.24
N MET A 278 -23.75 15.52 2.19
CA MET A 278 -23.72 16.80 2.90
C MET A 278 -22.82 16.76 4.14
N ASP A 279 -22.18 15.62 4.41
CA ASP A 279 -21.26 15.42 5.53
C ASP A 279 -20.17 16.50 5.54
N LYS A 280 -20.00 17.15 6.69
CA LYS A 280 -19.01 18.20 6.96
C LYS A 280 -17.91 17.74 7.90
N THR A 281 -17.89 16.44 8.25
CA THR A 281 -16.84 15.84 9.07
C THR A 281 -15.47 16.15 8.46
N PRO A 282 -14.49 16.60 9.28
CA PRO A 282 -13.12 16.78 8.84
C PRO A 282 -12.56 15.53 8.16
N ILE A 283 -11.69 15.71 7.17
CA ILE A 283 -11.13 14.61 6.39
C ILE A 283 -9.62 14.60 6.53
N MET A 284 -9.07 13.44 6.84
CA MET A 284 -7.66 13.13 6.73
C MET A 284 -7.44 12.14 5.58
N TYR A 285 -6.74 12.58 4.54
CA TYR A 285 -6.21 11.71 3.51
C TYR A 285 -4.88 11.10 3.97
N LEU A 286 -4.75 9.78 3.93
CA LEU A 286 -3.48 9.12 4.26
C LEU A 286 -2.61 9.05 3.00
N HIS A 287 -1.53 9.83 2.96
CA HIS A 287 -0.56 9.71 1.88
C HIS A 287 0.33 8.48 2.10
N GLN A 288 0.06 7.42 1.33
CA GLN A 288 0.65 6.10 1.57
C GLN A 288 2.04 5.88 0.95
N GLY A 289 2.72 6.94 0.51
CA GLY A 289 4.00 6.89 -0.19
C GLY A 289 3.91 6.36 -1.62
N GLY A 290 4.99 5.75 -2.13
CA GLY A 290 5.03 5.16 -3.48
C GLY A 290 5.56 6.09 -4.58
N LEU A 291 6.08 7.27 -4.22
CA LEU A 291 6.58 8.31 -5.13
C LEU A 291 7.64 7.80 -6.12
N LEU A 292 8.49 6.85 -5.73
CA LEU A 292 9.49 6.24 -6.62
C LEU A 292 8.86 5.63 -7.88
N GLY A 293 7.60 5.20 -7.80
CA GLY A 293 6.84 4.69 -8.94
C GLY A 293 6.66 5.72 -10.06
N ASN A 294 6.68 7.02 -9.75
CA ASN A 294 6.51 8.11 -10.71
C ASN A 294 7.58 8.08 -11.81
N VAL A 295 8.81 7.67 -11.49
CA VAL A 295 9.92 7.53 -12.45
C VAL A 295 9.55 6.66 -13.64
N SER A 296 8.77 5.59 -13.41
CA SER A 296 8.29 4.71 -14.48
C SER A 296 6.90 5.10 -15.02
N MET A 297 6.02 5.63 -14.17
CA MET A 297 4.64 5.94 -14.53
C MET A 297 4.51 7.22 -15.35
N LEU A 298 5.21 8.29 -14.99
CA LEU A 298 5.11 9.58 -15.67
C LEU A 298 5.50 9.47 -17.15
N PRO A 299 6.65 8.87 -17.54
CA PRO A 299 6.99 8.70 -18.96
C PRO A 299 5.95 7.90 -19.75
N ARG A 300 5.24 6.96 -19.11
CA ARG A 300 4.17 6.19 -19.76
C ARG A 300 2.97 7.09 -20.09
N TYR A 301 2.59 7.98 -19.18
CA TYR A 301 1.56 8.99 -19.45
C TYR A 301 2.00 9.92 -20.58
N GLN A 302 3.19 10.52 -20.49
CA GLN A 302 3.72 11.44 -21.51
C GLN A 302 3.71 10.84 -22.92
N ARG A 303 4.18 9.59 -23.07
CA ARG A 303 4.14 8.87 -24.36
C ARG A 303 2.73 8.62 -24.89
N LYS A 304 1.78 8.24 -24.02
CA LYS A 304 0.41 7.90 -24.45
C LYS A 304 -0.39 9.15 -24.85
N TYR A 305 -0.09 10.26 -24.22
CA TYR A 305 -1.01 11.39 -24.13
C TYR A 305 -0.42 12.73 -24.57
N GLY A 306 0.88 12.78 -24.91
CA GLY A 306 1.55 13.99 -25.41
C GLY A 306 1.56 15.15 -24.42
N CYS A 307 1.56 14.84 -23.12
CA CYS A 307 1.56 15.81 -22.02
C CYS A 307 2.88 15.76 -21.26
#